data_AF-A0A960QJ93-F1
#
_entry.id   AF-A0A960QJ93-F1
#
_cell.length_a   1.000
_cell.length_b   1.000
_cell.length_c   1.000
_cell.angle_alpha   90.00
_cell.angle_beta   90.00
_cell.angle_gamma   90.00
#
_symmetry.space_group_name_H-M   'P 1'
#
loop_
_entity.id
_entity.type
_entity.pdbx_description
1 polymer ?
#
loop_
_entity_poly.entity_id
_entity_poly.type
_entity_poly.pdbx_seq_one_letter_code
_entity_poly.pdbx_strand_id
1 'polypeptide(L)'
;MSNAVAEIESPQSEPAAEFQGDWFSQPPRHEEPDGLPAWYRDFQTAAWHQFLETPEPIRTDEHWRFANLKQLKFGSLQVASPVTNLDPVLEESRNRGLNDVAARFVFVNNRLALSETVELPEGVICLPLAEALVSHGDLVKAHFMQEDAKLGGAKFAALHGAASLSGVFVHVPKNVIVEKPIEVAHWAGGGGTTIFPHALIVAEAGASVSVVERHRSLNETDATLSVGVVDLAPEAGGRVQFVSVQHLNNHSRQVQLNGTRVGRDAQAVSCFVNLGARWVRNESVSRLIDTGADSQMLSANLCDGHQE
;
A
#
# COMPACT_ATOMS: atom_id res chain seq x y z
N MET A 1 5.39 -38.41 48.86
CA MET A 1 5.75 -37.09 48.30
C MET A 1 5.22 -37.08 46.88
N SER A 2 4.09 -36.39 46.66
CA SER A 2 3.35 -36.37 45.40
C SER A 2 3.63 -35.06 44.69
N ASN A 3 4.14 -35.12 43.47
CA ASN A 3 4.38 -33.96 42.61
C ASN A 3 3.04 -33.46 42.06
N ALA A 4 2.70 -32.19 42.32
CA ALA A 4 1.63 -31.49 41.63
C ALA A 4 2.27 -30.60 40.55
N VAL A 5 1.97 -30.91 39.30
CA VAL A 5 2.28 -30.06 38.13
C VAL A 5 1.16 -29.03 38.03
N ALA A 6 1.50 -27.75 38.11
CA ALA A 6 0.55 -26.67 37.89
C ALA A 6 0.27 -26.54 36.38
N GLU A 7 -0.97 -26.79 35.97
CA GLU A 7 -1.47 -26.45 34.64
C GLU A 7 -1.50 -24.93 34.48
N ILE A 8 -0.80 -24.43 33.46
CA ILE A 8 -0.85 -23.03 33.06
C ILE A 8 -2.07 -22.89 32.14
N GLU A 9 -3.13 -22.27 32.63
CA GLU A 9 -4.30 -21.92 31.82
C GLU A 9 -3.88 -20.94 30.71
N SER A 10 -4.14 -21.32 29.47
CA SER A 10 -4.03 -20.46 28.30
C SER A 10 -5.01 -19.28 28.41
N PRO A 11 -4.60 -18.04 28.08
CA PRO A 11 -5.48 -16.88 28.18
C PRO A 11 -6.68 -17.06 27.25
N GLN A 12 -7.88 -17.04 27.84
CA GLN A 12 -9.12 -17.02 27.08
C GLN A 12 -9.14 -15.76 26.22
N SER A 13 -9.15 -15.94 24.91
CA SER A 13 -9.39 -14.85 23.97
C SER A 13 -10.79 -14.29 24.21
N GLU A 14 -10.90 -13.03 24.63
CA GLU A 14 -12.18 -12.33 24.63
C GLU A 14 -12.75 -12.34 23.20
N PRO A 15 -14.05 -12.61 23.02
CA PRO A 15 -14.67 -12.55 21.71
C PRO A 15 -14.55 -11.12 21.18
N ALA A 16 -14.01 -10.99 19.98
CA ALA A 16 -14.01 -9.72 19.24
C ALA A 16 -15.44 -9.16 19.22
N ALA A 17 -15.61 -7.91 19.66
CA ALA A 17 -16.90 -7.25 19.70
C ALA A 17 -17.60 -7.36 18.32
N GLU A 18 -18.75 -8.04 18.28
CA GLU A 18 -19.57 -8.14 17.08
C GLU A 18 -20.19 -6.78 16.76
N PHE A 19 -19.78 -6.20 15.64
CA PHE A 19 -20.34 -4.95 15.11
C PHE A 19 -21.64 -5.20 14.34
N GLN A 20 -22.64 -4.31 14.56
CA GLN A 20 -24.00 -4.38 14.00
C GLN A 20 -24.20 -3.49 12.75
N GLY A 21 -23.31 -3.55 11.77
CA GLY A 21 -23.47 -2.85 10.49
C GLY A 21 -22.80 -3.59 9.34
N ASP A 22 -23.51 -3.75 8.23
CA ASP A 22 -23.06 -4.49 7.06
C ASP A 22 -22.05 -3.66 6.25
N TRP A 23 -20.76 -3.79 6.55
CA TRP A 23 -19.69 -3.08 5.84
C TRP A 23 -19.63 -3.46 4.34
N PHE A 24 -20.35 -4.50 3.89
CA PHE A 24 -20.55 -4.80 2.48
C PHE A 24 -21.57 -3.89 1.78
N SER A 25 -22.24 -2.98 2.49
CA SER A 25 -23.16 -2.02 1.85
C SER A 25 -22.41 -0.91 1.09
N GLN A 26 -21.18 -0.57 1.51
CA GLN A 26 -20.33 0.45 0.88
C GLN A 26 -18.83 0.14 1.08
N PRO A 27 -17.95 0.53 0.17
CA PRO A 27 -16.50 0.34 0.35
C PRO A 27 -16.00 1.05 1.61
N PRO A 28 -14.98 0.51 2.30
CA PRO A 28 -14.46 1.04 3.57
C PRO A 28 -13.60 2.30 3.37
N ARG A 29 -14.23 3.38 2.91
CA ARG A 29 -13.62 4.68 2.66
C ARG A 29 -13.54 5.51 3.93
N HIS A 30 -12.52 6.35 4.02
CA HIS A 30 -12.56 7.52 4.89
C HIS A 30 -13.22 8.70 4.17
N GLU A 31 -13.25 9.87 4.81
CA GLU A 31 -13.84 11.08 4.23
C GLU A 31 -13.21 11.43 2.88
N GLU A 32 -14.04 11.58 1.85
CA GLU A 32 -13.60 11.92 0.49
C GLU A 32 -13.35 13.44 0.39
N PRO A 33 -12.28 13.90 -0.29
CA PRO A 33 -12.07 15.32 -0.47
C PRO A 33 -13.12 15.93 -1.41
N ASP A 34 -13.46 17.18 -1.15
CA ASP A 34 -14.25 17.99 -2.08
C ASP A 34 -13.52 18.09 -3.43
N GLY A 35 -14.28 18.05 -4.52
CA GLY A 35 -13.73 18.26 -5.86
C GLY A 35 -13.05 17.04 -6.50
N LEU A 36 -13.20 15.83 -5.97
CA LEU A 36 -12.77 14.61 -6.69
C LEU A 36 -13.32 14.61 -8.13
N PRO A 37 -12.53 14.19 -9.13
CA PRO A 37 -12.99 14.20 -10.52
C PRO A 37 -14.01 13.07 -10.77
N ALA A 38 -14.95 13.31 -11.69
CA ALA A 38 -16.02 12.35 -12.01
C ALA A 38 -15.48 10.97 -12.41
N TRP A 39 -14.41 10.94 -13.22
CA TRP A 39 -13.80 9.69 -13.67
C TRP A 39 -13.32 8.82 -12.50
N TYR A 40 -12.86 9.43 -11.39
CA TYR A 40 -12.36 8.67 -10.24
C TYR A 40 -13.52 8.09 -9.43
N ARG A 41 -14.61 8.84 -9.26
CA ARG A 41 -15.84 8.33 -8.64
C ARG A 41 -16.45 7.18 -9.45
N ASP A 42 -16.44 7.31 -10.77
CA ASP A 42 -16.90 6.23 -11.67
C ASP A 42 -15.99 5.01 -11.56
N PHE A 43 -14.67 5.20 -11.56
CA PHE A 43 -13.68 4.14 -11.34
C PHE A 43 -13.89 3.42 -10.01
N GLN A 44 -14.04 4.17 -8.91
CA GLN A 44 -14.26 3.62 -7.58
C GLN A 44 -15.58 2.83 -7.50
N THR A 45 -16.62 3.30 -8.17
CA THR A 45 -17.92 2.60 -8.26
C THR A 45 -17.77 1.29 -9.03
N ALA A 46 -17.12 1.32 -10.19
CA ALA A 46 -16.84 0.12 -10.99
C ALA A 46 -15.97 -0.89 -10.23
N ALA A 47 -14.93 -0.43 -9.54
CA ALA A 47 -14.06 -1.27 -8.71
C ALA A 47 -14.84 -1.93 -7.56
N TRP A 48 -15.81 -1.22 -6.96
CA TRP A 48 -16.66 -1.81 -5.94
C TRP A 48 -17.57 -2.91 -6.49
N HIS A 49 -18.20 -2.70 -7.65
CA HIS A 49 -18.97 -3.73 -8.33
C HIS A 49 -18.10 -4.95 -8.66
N GLN A 50 -16.91 -4.73 -9.21
CA GLN A 50 -15.96 -5.81 -9.50
C GLN A 50 -15.58 -6.58 -8.24
N PHE A 51 -15.38 -5.90 -7.10
CA PHE A 51 -15.08 -6.56 -5.83
C PHE A 51 -16.22 -7.49 -5.37
N LEU A 52 -17.47 -7.06 -5.51
CA LEU A 52 -18.65 -7.83 -5.15
C LEU A 52 -18.86 -9.04 -6.08
N GLU A 53 -18.61 -8.88 -7.37
CA GLU A 53 -18.75 -9.94 -8.38
C GLU A 53 -17.60 -10.95 -8.36
N THR A 54 -16.40 -10.52 -7.98
CA THR A 54 -15.22 -11.40 -7.93
C THR A 54 -15.35 -12.35 -6.73
N PRO A 55 -15.38 -13.68 -6.93
CA PRO A 55 -15.50 -14.62 -5.83
C PRO A 55 -14.29 -14.55 -4.90
N GLU A 56 -14.47 -14.93 -3.64
CA GLU A 56 -13.34 -15.12 -2.74
C GLU A 56 -12.41 -16.22 -3.28
N PRO A 57 -11.08 -16.05 -3.10
CA PRO A 57 -10.14 -17.09 -3.49
C PRO A 57 -10.46 -18.43 -2.82
N ILE A 58 -10.30 -19.51 -3.56
CA ILE A 58 -10.49 -20.88 -3.07
C ILE A 58 -9.22 -21.71 -3.27
N ARG A 59 -9.01 -22.75 -2.47
CA ARG A 59 -7.78 -23.56 -2.52
C ARG A 59 -7.55 -24.27 -3.86
N THR A 60 -8.61 -24.45 -4.66
CA THR A 60 -8.52 -25.05 -5.99
C THR A 60 -8.13 -24.05 -7.08
N ASP A 61 -8.11 -22.74 -6.78
CA ASP A 61 -7.51 -21.74 -7.65
C ASP A 61 -5.98 -21.90 -7.60
N GLU A 62 -5.37 -22.03 -8.78
CA GLU A 62 -3.94 -22.24 -8.94
C GLU A 62 -3.11 -21.13 -8.27
N HIS A 63 -3.57 -19.87 -8.33
CA HIS A 63 -2.87 -18.72 -7.72
C HIS A 63 -2.93 -18.70 -6.19
N TRP A 64 -3.81 -19.52 -5.61
CA TRP A 64 -4.12 -19.54 -4.19
C TRP A 64 -3.93 -20.92 -3.53
N ARG A 65 -3.49 -21.94 -4.29
CA ARG A 65 -3.36 -23.32 -3.83
C ARG A 65 -2.45 -23.50 -2.59
N PHE A 66 -1.50 -22.59 -2.40
CA PHE A 66 -0.56 -22.60 -1.27
C PHE A 66 -0.89 -21.60 -0.17
N ALA A 67 -1.83 -20.69 -0.40
CA ALA A 67 -2.17 -19.66 0.56
C ALA A 67 -3.06 -20.20 1.69
N ASN A 68 -2.84 -19.72 2.90
CA ASN A 68 -3.71 -19.93 4.03
C ASN A 68 -4.87 -18.95 4.00
N LEU A 69 -5.90 -19.35 3.26
CA LEU A 69 -7.12 -18.57 3.06
C LEU A 69 -7.88 -18.26 4.36
N LYS A 70 -7.59 -18.91 5.50
CA LYS A 70 -8.16 -18.52 6.80
C LYS A 70 -7.74 -17.12 7.23
N GLN A 71 -6.61 -16.64 6.70
CA GLN A 71 -6.14 -15.27 6.86
C GLN A 71 -6.91 -14.29 5.97
N LEU A 72 -7.76 -14.74 5.06
CA LEU A 72 -8.61 -13.87 4.24
C LEU A 72 -10.01 -13.89 4.84
N LYS A 73 -10.33 -12.85 5.60
CA LYS A 73 -11.68 -12.64 6.12
C LYS A 73 -12.09 -11.24 5.73
N PHE A 74 -12.69 -11.13 4.55
CA PHE A 74 -13.26 -9.87 4.10
C PHE A 74 -14.39 -9.47 5.04
N GLY A 75 -15.26 -10.41 5.45
CA GLY A 75 -16.42 -10.17 6.32
C GLY A 75 -16.18 -9.43 7.65
N SER A 76 -14.94 -9.25 8.09
CA SER A 76 -14.59 -8.54 9.34
C SER A 76 -13.80 -7.26 9.13
N LEU A 77 -13.71 -6.74 7.90
CA LEU A 77 -12.98 -5.51 7.60
C LEU A 77 -13.72 -4.28 8.12
N GLN A 78 -12.97 -3.31 8.66
CA GLN A 78 -13.48 -2.06 9.21
C GLN A 78 -12.74 -0.86 8.62
N VAL A 79 -13.43 0.28 8.53
CA VAL A 79 -12.81 1.57 8.19
C VAL A 79 -11.87 1.97 9.32
N ALA A 80 -10.66 2.39 8.96
CA ALA A 80 -9.67 2.88 9.90
C ALA A 80 -10.17 4.13 10.64
N SER A 81 -10.30 4.02 11.97
CA SER A 81 -10.64 5.17 12.82
C SER A 81 -9.48 6.16 12.90
N PRO A 82 -9.77 7.47 13.02
CA PRO A 82 -8.73 8.47 13.25
C PRO A 82 -7.98 8.23 14.57
N VAL A 83 -6.70 8.58 14.59
CA VAL A 83 -5.88 8.58 15.81
C VAL A 83 -5.86 9.99 16.40
N THR A 84 -6.17 10.11 17.69
CA THR A 84 -6.31 11.41 18.36
C THR A 84 -4.96 12.07 18.65
N ASN A 85 -3.95 11.30 19.06
CA ASN A 85 -2.61 11.81 19.36
C ASN A 85 -1.59 11.25 18.35
N LEU A 86 -1.08 12.12 17.48
CA LEU A 86 -0.14 11.77 16.42
C LEU A 86 1.32 11.95 16.84
N ASP A 87 1.61 12.70 17.91
CA ASP A 87 2.97 13.09 18.27
C ASP A 87 3.93 11.90 18.40
N PRO A 88 3.58 10.80 19.11
CA PRO A 88 4.48 9.64 19.24
C PRO A 88 4.74 8.95 17.90
N VAL A 89 3.74 8.95 17.02
CA VAL A 89 3.83 8.33 15.69
C VAL A 89 4.75 9.14 14.79
N LEU A 90 4.62 10.46 14.83
CA LEU A 90 5.45 11.37 14.04
C LEU A 90 6.90 11.35 14.52
N GLU A 91 7.14 11.35 15.83
CA GLU A 91 8.47 11.22 16.43
C GLU A 91 9.14 9.91 15.99
N GLU A 92 8.45 8.78 16.16
CA GLU A 92 9.00 7.47 15.78
C GLU A 92 9.22 7.35 14.26
N SER A 93 8.33 7.92 13.46
CA SER A 93 8.47 7.95 12.00
C SER A 93 9.71 8.72 11.55
N ARG A 94 10.10 9.78 12.25
CA ARG A 94 11.35 10.52 12.00
C ARG A 94 12.57 9.74 12.48
N ASN A 95 12.51 9.20 13.69
CA ASN A 95 13.62 8.46 14.29
C ASN A 95 14.04 7.24 13.47
N ARG A 96 13.07 6.57 12.83
CA ARG A 96 13.32 5.42 11.94
C ARG A 96 13.44 5.81 10.47
N GLY A 97 13.30 7.09 10.15
CA GLY A 97 13.32 7.59 8.79
C GLY A 97 14.73 7.82 8.25
N LEU A 98 14.77 8.21 6.98
CA LEU A 98 15.97 8.65 6.29
C LEU A 98 16.35 10.06 6.76
N ASN A 99 17.63 10.30 6.97
CA ASN A 99 18.12 11.61 7.41
C ASN A 99 18.07 12.65 6.29
N ASP A 100 18.26 12.24 5.04
CA ASP A 100 18.29 13.13 3.88
C ASP A 100 17.24 12.68 2.85
N VAL A 101 16.25 13.55 2.62
CA VAL A 101 15.09 13.28 1.77
C VAL A 101 14.73 14.54 0.97
N ALA A 102 14.14 14.34 -0.21
CA ALA A 102 13.56 15.42 -0.99
C ALA A 102 12.19 15.84 -0.43
N ALA A 103 11.39 14.86 -0.01
CA ALA A 103 10.10 15.05 0.65
C ALA A 103 9.77 13.87 1.58
N ARG A 104 8.90 14.09 2.55
CA ARG A 104 8.43 13.12 3.54
C ARG A 104 6.93 13.21 3.73
N PHE A 105 6.27 12.06 3.68
CA PHE A 105 4.85 11.92 3.98
C PHE A 105 4.64 10.86 5.06
N VAL A 106 3.80 11.16 6.04
CA VAL A 106 3.37 10.19 7.05
C VAL A 106 1.86 10.08 7.01
N PHE A 107 1.35 8.88 6.79
CA PHE A 107 -0.05 8.53 6.84
C PHE A 107 -0.33 7.68 8.06
N VAL A 108 -1.38 8.01 8.80
CA VAL A 108 -1.87 7.23 9.94
C VAL A 108 -3.31 6.85 9.65
N ASN A 109 -3.59 5.55 9.54
CA ASN A 109 -4.95 5.05 9.28
C ASN A 109 -5.60 5.72 8.04
N ASN A 110 -4.91 5.68 6.89
CA ASN A 110 -5.24 6.32 5.61
C ASN A 110 -5.25 7.86 5.58
N ARG A 111 -4.98 8.55 6.69
CA ARG A 111 -5.02 10.02 6.75
C ARG A 111 -3.63 10.59 6.76
N LEU A 112 -3.42 11.66 6.01
CA LEU A 112 -2.18 12.43 6.04
C LEU A 112 -1.99 13.05 7.43
N ALA A 113 -0.90 12.70 8.10
CA ALA A 113 -0.49 13.25 9.39
C ALA A 113 0.68 14.23 9.23
N LEU A 114 1.53 14.02 8.23
CA LEU A 114 2.67 14.89 7.92
C LEU A 114 2.88 14.96 6.40
N SER A 115 3.13 16.16 5.91
CA SER A 115 3.63 16.44 4.57
C SER A 115 4.75 17.48 4.69
N GLU A 116 5.97 17.09 4.32
CA GLU A 116 7.15 17.94 4.37
C GLU A 116 7.89 17.86 3.04
N THR A 117 7.99 18.99 2.36
CA THR A 117 8.86 19.14 1.19
C THR A 117 10.12 19.87 1.61
N VAL A 118 11.27 19.24 1.43
CA VAL A 118 12.58 19.80 1.79
C VAL A 118 13.19 20.49 0.57
N GLU A 119 13.40 19.72 -0.49
CA GLU A 119 14.04 20.20 -1.71
C GLU A 119 13.58 19.32 -2.89
N LEU A 120 12.73 19.90 -3.74
CA LEU A 120 12.31 19.28 -4.99
C LEU A 120 12.74 20.17 -6.16
N PRO A 121 13.25 19.59 -7.26
CA PRO A 121 13.48 20.33 -8.49
C PRO A 121 12.21 21.00 -9.01
N GLU A 122 12.37 22.08 -9.77
CA GLU A 122 11.25 22.79 -10.39
C GLU A 122 10.44 21.84 -11.29
N GLY A 123 9.11 21.93 -11.19
CA GLY A 123 8.17 21.15 -11.99
C GLY A 123 7.87 19.74 -11.46
N VAL A 124 8.58 19.25 -10.44
CA VAL A 124 8.23 17.98 -9.80
C VAL A 124 6.93 18.13 -9.01
N ILE A 125 5.96 17.25 -9.29
CA ILE A 125 4.72 17.15 -8.51
C ILE A 125 4.93 16.02 -7.50
N CYS A 126 4.83 16.33 -6.22
CA CYS A 126 4.93 15.36 -5.14
C CYS A 126 3.87 15.70 -4.09
N LEU A 127 2.72 15.04 -4.19
CA LEU A 127 1.52 15.38 -3.42
C LEU A 127 0.89 14.13 -2.80
N PRO A 128 0.12 14.27 -1.71
CA PRO A 128 -0.81 13.24 -1.29
C PRO A 128 -1.76 12.87 -2.44
N LEU A 129 -2.06 11.58 -2.61
CA LEU A 129 -2.87 11.08 -3.73
C LEU A 129 -4.24 11.77 -3.82
N ALA A 130 -4.91 11.96 -2.68
CA ALA A 130 -6.18 12.68 -2.60
C ALA A 130 -6.11 14.10 -3.20
N GLU A 131 -5.03 14.82 -2.91
CA GLU A 131 -4.80 16.17 -3.44
C GLU A 131 -4.44 16.14 -4.94
N ALA A 132 -3.61 15.18 -5.36
CA ALA A 132 -3.25 14.99 -6.75
C ALA A 132 -4.44 14.62 -7.64
N LEU A 133 -5.41 13.85 -7.13
CA LEU A 133 -6.65 13.53 -7.84
C LEU A 133 -7.47 14.78 -8.15
N VAL A 134 -7.52 15.74 -7.23
CA VAL A 134 -8.26 17.00 -7.40
C VAL A 134 -7.49 17.98 -8.30
N SER A 135 -6.19 18.14 -8.06
CA SER A 135 -5.37 19.17 -8.71
C SER A 135 -4.79 18.74 -10.07
N HIS A 136 -4.54 17.44 -10.26
CA HIS A 136 -3.86 16.85 -11.43
C HIS A 136 -4.60 15.61 -11.96
N GLY A 137 -5.93 15.59 -11.85
CA GLY A 137 -6.75 14.40 -12.09
C GLY A 137 -6.54 13.71 -13.44
N ASP A 138 -6.33 14.46 -14.53
CA ASP A 138 -6.08 13.86 -15.86
C ASP A 138 -4.72 13.15 -15.94
N LEU A 139 -3.71 13.71 -15.28
CA LEU A 139 -2.38 13.11 -15.22
C LEU A 139 -2.40 11.85 -14.34
N VAL A 140 -3.07 11.90 -13.18
CA VAL A 140 -3.27 10.73 -12.33
C VAL A 140 -4.02 9.63 -13.10
N LYS A 141 -5.11 9.97 -13.81
CA LYS A 141 -5.92 9.05 -14.60
C LYS A 141 -5.10 8.26 -15.64
N ALA A 142 -4.11 8.90 -16.25
CA ALA A 142 -3.29 8.28 -17.30
C ALA A 142 -2.44 7.10 -16.79
N HIS A 143 -2.15 7.04 -15.49
CA HIS A 143 -1.22 6.06 -14.91
C HIS A 143 -1.80 5.24 -13.76
N PHE A 144 -2.86 5.71 -13.10
CA PHE A 144 -3.47 5.04 -11.95
C PHE A 144 -4.02 3.66 -12.34
N MET A 145 -3.50 2.60 -11.69
CA MET A 145 -3.91 1.20 -11.80
C MET A 145 -4.05 0.70 -13.25
N GLN A 146 -3.11 1.06 -14.13
CA GLN A 146 -3.13 0.68 -15.55
C GLN A 146 -2.63 -0.75 -15.83
N GLU A 147 -2.03 -1.43 -14.85
CA GLU A 147 -1.61 -2.82 -14.97
C GLU A 147 -2.56 -3.75 -14.19
N ASP A 148 -3.19 -4.69 -14.91
CA ASP A 148 -4.16 -5.61 -14.32
C ASP A 148 -3.50 -6.55 -13.29
N ALA A 149 -4.24 -6.85 -12.22
CA ALA A 149 -3.86 -7.89 -11.27
C ALA A 149 -4.04 -9.29 -11.88
N LYS A 150 -2.94 -9.87 -12.36
CA LYS A 150 -2.93 -11.16 -13.08
C LYS A 150 -2.57 -12.37 -12.24
N LEU A 151 -2.10 -12.17 -11.02
CA LEU A 151 -1.55 -13.24 -10.19
C LEU A 151 -2.51 -13.70 -9.09
N GLY A 152 -3.82 -13.47 -9.26
CA GLY A 152 -4.85 -13.84 -8.29
C GLY A 152 -5.31 -12.70 -7.37
N GLY A 153 -4.64 -11.54 -7.40
CA GLY A 153 -4.95 -10.37 -6.59
C GLY A 153 -6.15 -9.55 -7.06
N ALA A 154 -6.92 -9.99 -8.07
CA ALA A 154 -8.00 -9.21 -8.69
C ALA A 154 -9.05 -8.70 -7.68
N LYS A 155 -9.47 -9.54 -6.72
CA LYS A 155 -10.41 -9.12 -5.67
C LYS A 155 -9.79 -8.03 -4.77
N PHE A 156 -8.50 -8.13 -4.44
CA PHE A 156 -7.81 -7.12 -3.63
C PHE A 156 -7.57 -5.82 -4.40
N ALA A 157 -7.24 -5.90 -5.69
CA ALA A 157 -7.12 -4.75 -6.58
C ALA A 157 -8.46 -4.00 -6.69
N ALA A 158 -9.56 -4.72 -6.85
CA ALA A 158 -10.91 -4.14 -6.88
C ALA A 158 -11.28 -3.50 -5.53
N LEU A 159 -10.99 -4.16 -4.41
CA LEU A 159 -11.20 -3.57 -3.07
C LEU A 159 -10.37 -2.30 -2.86
N HIS A 160 -9.09 -2.33 -3.26
CA HIS A 160 -8.20 -1.18 -3.19
C HIS A 160 -8.73 -0.04 -4.06
N GLY A 161 -9.03 -0.29 -5.34
CA GLY A 161 -9.54 0.72 -6.25
C GLY A 161 -10.87 1.32 -5.78
N ALA A 162 -11.70 0.54 -5.10
CA ALA A 162 -12.95 1.01 -4.52
C ALA A 162 -12.77 1.92 -3.30
N ALA A 163 -11.65 1.84 -2.57
CA ALA A 163 -11.49 2.48 -1.26
C ALA A 163 -10.30 3.44 -1.13
N SER A 164 -9.35 3.40 -2.07
CA SER A 164 -8.09 4.13 -1.98
C SER A 164 -8.26 5.63 -2.14
N LEU A 165 -7.64 6.38 -1.24
CA LEU A 165 -7.43 7.84 -1.27
C LEU A 165 -6.13 8.24 -0.54
N SER A 166 -5.36 7.25 -0.06
CA SER A 166 -4.19 7.43 0.80
C SER A 166 -2.91 7.11 0.04
N GLY A 167 -1.82 7.78 0.41
CA GLY A 167 -0.50 7.61 -0.21
C GLY A 167 -0.16 8.79 -1.11
N VAL A 168 0.71 8.59 -2.09
CA VAL A 168 1.38 9.68 -2.81
C VAL A 168 1.27 9.55 -4.31
N PHE A 169 1.25 10.70 -4.96
CA PHE A 169 1.51 10.85 -6.38
C PHE A 169 2.82 11.60 -6.58
N VAL A 170 3.74 11.00 -7.31
CA VAL A 170 5.02 11.60 -7.70
C VAL A 170 5.10 11.62 -9.21
N HIS A 171 5.23 12.79 -9.78
CA HIS A 171 5.48 12.98 -11.20
C HIS A 171 6.73 13.83 -11.41
N VAL A 172 7.73 13.25 -12.07
CA VAL A 172 8.99 13.91 -12.37
C VAL A 172 9.04 14.23 -13.86
N PRO A 173 9.10 15.52 -14.24
CA PRO A 173 9.03 15.93 -15.64
C PRO A 173 10.32 15.59 -16.39
N LYS A 174 10.24 15.69 -17.72
CA LYS A 174 11.29 15.30 -18.66
C LYS A 174 12.65 15.86 -18.27
N ASN A 175 13.66 14.97 -18.29
CA ASN A 175 15.07 15.28 -17.99
C ASN A 175 15.34 15.82 -16.57
N VAL A 176 14.40 15.71 -15.63
CA VAL A 176 14.61 16.12 -14.23
C VAL A 176 15.09 14.95 -13.38
N ILE A 177 16.08 15.20 -12.53
CA ILE A 177 16.65 14.22 -11.60
C ILE A 177 16.34 14.68 -10.17
N VAL A 178 15.63 13.84 -9.42
CA VAL A 178 15.44 14.02 -7.97
C VAL A 178 16.55 13.23 -7.27
N GLU A 179 17.58 13.94 -6.82
CA GLU A 179 18.81 13.35 -6.25
C GLU A 179 18.57 12.63 -4.92
N LYS A 180 17.67 13.16 -4.09
CA LYS A 180 17.34 12.62 -2.76
C LYS A 180 16.06 11.80 -2.81
N PRO A 181 15.93 10.74 -1.98
CA PRO A 181 14.73 9.92 -1.99
C PRO A 181 13.52 10.68 -1.47
N ILE A 182 12.34 10.34 -2.00
CA ILE A 182 11.06 10.69 -1.38
C ILE A 182 10.72 9.58 -0.38
N GLU A 183 10.27 9.96 0.79
CA GLU A 183 9.96 9.03 1.86
C GLU A 183 8.47 9.03 2.19
N VAL A 184 7.88 7.84 2.29
CA VAL A 184 6.47 7.66 2.63
C VAL A 184 6.35 6.63 3.75
N ALA A 185 5.67 6.97 4.83
CA ALA A 185 5.42 6.06 5.94
C ALA A 185 3.92 5.87 6.18
N HIS A 186 3.49 4.62 6.27
CA HIS A 186 2.13 4.22 6.59
C HIS A 186 2.10 3.54 7.97
N TRP A 187 1.33 4.11 8.87
CA TRP A 187 1.07 3.58 10.20
C TRP A 187 -0.37 3.11 10.31
N ALA A 188 -0.57 1.88 10.78
CA ALA A 188 -1.88 1.23 10.85
C ALA A 188 -2.18 0.71 12.26
N GLY A 189 -3.39 0.90 12.75
CA GLY A 189 -3.87 0.30 14.01
C GLY A 189 -5.38 0.43 14.18
N GLY A 190 -5.90 -0.18 15.24
CA GLY A 190 -7.31 -0.43 15.48
C GLY A 190 -7.71 -1.84 15.04
N GLY A 191 -8.26 -2.65 15.95
CA GLY A 191 -8.67 -4.02 15.66
C GLY A 191 -9.64 -4.13 14.48
N GLY A 192 -9.31 -4.96 13.48
CA GLY A 192 -10.13 -5.17 12.27
C GLY A 192 -10.00 -4.08 11.20
N THR A 193 -9.15 -3.08 11.43
CA THR A 193 -8.96 -1.94 10.53
C THR A 193 -8.32 -2.35 9.20
N THR A 194 -8.78 -1.73 8.11
CA THR A 194 -8.21 -1.87 6.77
C THR A 194 -7.64 -0.55 6.27
N ILE A 195 -6.44 -0.57 5.69
CA ILE A 195 -5.81 0.59 5.04
C ILE A 195 -5.46 0.30 3.58
N PHE A 196 -5.42 1.35 2.76
CA PHE A 196 -5.20 1.28 1.31
C PHE A 196 -4.09 2.24 0.85
N PRO A 197 -2.82 2.00 1.21
CA PRO A 197 -1.69 2.78 0.70
C PRO A 197 -1.55 2.67 -0.81
N HIS A 198 -1.48 3.80 -1.51
CA HIS A 198 -1.20 3.83 -2.94
C HIS A 198 -0.03 4.76 -3.24
N ALA A 199 1.00 4.26 -3.92
CA ALA A 199 2.07 5.10 -4.47
C ALA A 199 2.05 5.03 -6.00
N LEU A 200 1.80 6.18 -6.65
CA LEU A 200 1.84 6.32 -8.10
C LEU A 200 3.05 7.17 -8.48
N ILE A 201 4.05 6.53 -9.10
CA ILE A 201 5.35 7.14 -9.41
C ILE A 201 5.55 7.16 -10.93
N VAL A 202 5.53 8.36 -11.50
CA VAL A 202 5.71 8.62 -12.93
C VAL A 202 7.01 9.38 -13.13
N ALA A 203 7.88 8.85 -14.01
CA ALA A 203 9.09 9.54 -14.43
C ALA A 203 9.01 9.71 -15.95
N GLU A 204 8.82 10.95 -16.42
CA GLU A 204 8.81 11.26 -17.85
C GLU A 204 10.16 10.94 -18.50
N ALA A 205 10.27 11.17 -19.81
CA ALA A 205 11.46 10.81 -20.57
C ALA A 205 12.77 11.37 -19.96
N GLY A 206 13.74 10.49 -19.70
CA GLY A 206 15.02 10.85 -19.09
C GLY A 206 14.96 11.31 -17.62
N ALA A 207 13.79 11.27 -16.97
CA ALA A 207 13.63 11.66 -15.58
C ALA A 207 14.09 10.56 -14.61
N SER A 208 14.43 10.92 -13.38
CA SER A 208 14.94 9.97 -12.38
C SER A 208 14.43 10.28 -10.97
N VAL A 209 13.95 9.26 -10.25
CA VAL A 209 13.50 9.39 -8.86
C VAL A 209 13.66 8.10 -8.07
N SER A 210 13.91 8.24 -6.77
CA SER A 210 13.87 7.13 -5.82
C SER A 210 12.83 7.40 -4.72
N VAL A 211 12.10 6.35 -4.34
CA VAL A 211 11.06 6.41 -3.32
C VAL A 211 11.24 5.26 -2.32
N VAL A 212 11.18 5.58 -1.04
CA VAL A 212 11.21 4.62 0.06
C VAL A 212 9.88 4.66 0.80
N GLU A 213 9.14 3.56 0.73
CA GLU A 213 7.88 3.36 1.43
C GLU A 213 8.10 2.49 2.67
N ARG A 214 7.44 2.81 3.78
CA ARG A 214 7.50 2.02 5.01
C ARG A 214 6.13 1.73 5.57
N HIS A 215 5.94 0.52 6.09
CA HIS A 215 4.69 0.10 6.74
C HIS A 215 4.94 -0.32 8.19
N ARG A 216 4.17 0.22 9.13
CA ARG A 216 4.30 -0.01 10.57
C ARG A 216 2.95 -0.16 11.25
N SER A 217 2.90 -0.94 12.32
CA SER A 217 1.75 -0.99 13.21
C SER A 217 1.85 0.09 14.28
N LEU A 218 0.71 0.66 14.70
CA LEU A 218 0.62 1.61 15.81
C LEU A 218 0.86 0.96 17.18
N ASN A 219 0.64 -0.36 17.26
CA ASN A 219 0.88 -1.18 18.44
C ASN A 219 1.12 -2.64 18.03
N GLU A 220 1.47 -3.47 19.01
CA GLU A 220 1.85 -4.88 18.79
C GLU A 220 0.65 -5.84 18.70
N THR A 221 -0.57 -5.40 19.04
CA THR A 221 -1.70 -6.31 19.28
C THR A 221 -2.81 -6.22 18.22
N ASP A 222 -3.00 -5.05 17.62
CA ASP A 222 -4.09 -4.81 16.70
C ASP A 222 -3.87 -5.56 15.38
N ALA A 223 -4.88 -6.35 15.00
CA ALA A 223 -4.92 -7.00 13.70
C ALA A 223 -5.44 -6.03 12.63
N THR A 224 -4.56 -5.56 11.76
CA THR A 224 -4.91 -4.73 10.60
C THR A 224 -4.74 -5.48 9.28
N LEU A 225 -5.49 -5.11 8.25
CA LEU A 225 -5.21 -5.51 6.87
C LEU A 225 -4.72 -4.29 6.09
N SER A 226 -3.50 -4.36 5.55
CA SER A 226 -3.02 -3.39 4.56
C SER A 226 -3.19 -3.97 3.16
N VAL A 227 -3.88 -3.26 2.28
CA VAL A 227 -3.97 -3.60 0.85
C VAL A 227 -3.30 -2.47 0.07
N GLY A 228 -2.00 -2.60 -0.12
CA GLY A 228 -1.15 -1.62 -0.80
C GLY A 228 -1.11 -1.84 -2.31
N VAL A 229 -1.08 -0.75 -3.07
CA VAL A 229 -0.81 -0.75 -4.52
C VAL A 229 0.34 0.20 -4.81
N VAL A 230 1.25 -0.23 -5.68
CA VAL A 230 2.25 0.67 -6.27
C VAL A 230 2.14 0.61 -7.80
N ASP A 231 2.11 1.78 -8.42
CA ASP A 231 2.17 1.96 -9.87
C ASP A 231 3.47 2.67 -10.24
N LEU A 232 4.35 2.00 -11.00
CA LEU A 232 5.61 2.57 -11.48
C LEU A 232 5.55 2.75 -13.00
N ALA A 233 5.72 3.99 -13.47
CA ALA A 233 5.67 4.32 -14.89
C ALA A 233 6.87 5.18 -15.31
N PRO A 234 8.08 4.59 -15.43
CA PRO A 234 9.19 5.25 -16.12
C PRO A 234 8.94 5.24 -17.64
N GLU A 235 8.84 6.44 -18.22
CA GLU A 235 8.76 6.65 -19.66
C GLU A 235 10.14 6.58 -20.32
N ALA A 236 10.26 6.97 -21.60
CA ALA A 236 11.45 6.71 -22.41
C ALA A 236 12.77 7.21 -21.76
N GLY A 237 13.68 6.31 -21.42
CA GLY A 237 14.94 6.62 -20.73
C GLY A 237 14.79 7.05 -19.27
N GLY A 238 13.57 7.02 -18.72
CA GLY A 238 13.26 7.32 -17.33
C GLY A 238 13.74 6.24 -16.37
N ARG A 239 13.98 6.61 -15.11
CA ARG A 239 14.49 5.72 -14.06
C ARG A 239 13.68 5.87 -12.79
N VAL A 240 13.09 4.78 -12.33
CA VAL A 240 12.35 4.74 -11.05
C VAL A 240 12.95 3.65 -10.17
N GLN A 241 13.33 4.03 -8.95
CA GLN A 241 13.65 3.09 -7.88
C GLN A 241 12.59 3.19 -6.77
N PHE A 242 11.97 2.07 -6.44
CA PHE A 242 10.99 1.98 -5.37
C PHE A 242 11.40 0.87 -4.39
N VAL A 243 11.50 1.22 -3.11
CA VAL A 243 11.79 0.27 -2.03
C VAL A 243 10.68 0.35 -1.01
N SER A 244 9.97 -0.75 -0.77
CA SER A 244 9.02 -0.88 0.33
C SER A 244 9.63 -1.74 1.44
N VAL A 245 9.65 -1.20 2.66
CA VAL A 245 10.07 -1.93 3.86
C VAL A 245 8.87 -2.07 4.77
N GLN A 246 8.33 -3.27 4.84
CA GLN A 246 7.27 -3.59 5.77
C GLN A 246 7.81 -4.18 7.07
N HIS A 247 7.26 -3.69 8.18
CA HIS A 247 7.48 -4.23 9.52
C HIS A 247 6.22 -3.99 10.37
N LEU A 248 5.12 -4.67 10.00
CA LEU A 248 3.88 -4.71 10.80
C LEU A 248 4.02 -5.73 11.94
N ASN A 249 3.18 -5.59 12.96
CA ASN A 249 3.08 -6.54 14.07
C ASN A 249 2.66 -7.95 13.60
N ASN A 250 2.80 -8.95 14.47
CA ASN A 250 2.52 -10.36 14.17
C ASN A 250 1.03 -10.75 14.09
N HIS A 251 0.12 -9.77 14.19
CA HIS A 251 -1.33 -9.95 14.04
C HIS A 251 -1.87 -9.34 12.73
N SER A 252 -1.15 -8.37 12.17
CA SER A 252 -1.50 -7.71 10.91
C SER A 252 -1.22 -8.58 9.70
N ARG A 253 -1.89 -8.24 8.60
CA ARG A 253 -1.78 -8.90 7.29
C ARG A 253 -1.50 -7.86 6.22
N GLN A 254 -0.76 -8.22 5.18
CA GLN A 254 -0.55 -7.34 4.03
C GLN A 254 -0.79 -8.07 2.70
N VAL A 255 -1.51 -7.41 1.82
CA VAL A 255 -1.44 -7.65 0.37
C VAL A 255 -0.77 -6.44 -0.25
N GLN A 256 0.32 -6.65 -0.97
CA GLN A 256 0.98 -5.62 -1.78
C GLN A 256 0.86 -6.03 -3.24
N LEU A 257 0.29 -5.14 -4.05
CA LEU A 257 0.21 -5.30 -5.50
C LEU A 257 1.12 -4.25 -6.15
N ASN A 258 1.90 -4.67 -7.14
CA ASN A 258 2.80 -3.80 -7.88
C ASN A 258 2.54 -3.93 -9.38
N GLY A 259 2.12 -2.83 -9.99
CA GLY A 259 2.01 -2.65 -11.43
C GLY A 259 3.17 -1.80 -11.93
N THR A 260 4.04 -2.37 -12.77
CA THR A 260 5.16 -1.63 -13.36
C THR A 260 5.04 -1.63 -14.88
N ARG A 261 5.15 -0.45 -15.48
CA ARG A 261 5.02 -0.22 -16.93
C ARG A 261 6.25 0.53 -17.43
N VAL A 262 7.18 -0.19 -18.05
CA VAL A 262 8.51 0.34 -18.41
C VAL A 262 8.57 0.72 -19.88
N GLY A 263 8.83 2.00 -20.16
CA GLY A 263 8.98 2.55 -21.50
C GLY A 263 10.32 2.21 -22.17
N ARG A 264 10.53 2.76 -23.38
CA ARG A 264 11.74 2.54 -24.19
C ARG A 264 13.00 2.93 -23.45
N ASP A 265 14.02 2.07 -23.43
CA ASP A 265 15.32 2.33 -22.77
C ASP A 265 15.19 2.77 -21.29
N ALA A 266 14.04 2.53 -20.67
CA ALA A 266 13.72 2.96 -19.31
C ALA A 266 14.06 1.86 -18.31
N GLN A 267 14.22 2.24 -17.03
CA GLN A 267 14.60 1.31 -15.97
C GLN A 267 13.66 1.44 -14.76
N ALA A 268 13.16 0.30 -14.28
CA ALA A 268 12.43 0.21 -13.03
C ALA A 268 13.15 -0.75 -12.08
N VAL A 269 13.36 -0.33 -10.83
CA VAL A 269 13.78 -1.20 -9.74
C VAL A 269 12.69 -1.17 -8.68
N SER A 270 12.10 -2.32 -8.40
CA SER A 270 11.16 -2.50 -7.29
C SER A 270 11.75 -3.48 -6.28
N CYS A 271 11.74 -3.12 -5.01
CA CYS A 271 12.24 -3.96 -3.93
C CYS A 271 11.25 -4.01 -2.77
N PHE A 272 10.81 -5.21 -2.40
CA PHE A 272 9.90 -5.44 -1.27
C PHE A 272 10.60 -6.22 -0.17
N VAL A 273 10.82 -5.57 0.97
CA VAL A 273 11.45 -6.17 2.15
C VAL A 273 10.38 -6.35 3.23
N ASN A 274 10.05 -7.60 3.56
CA ASN A 274 9.03 -7.95 4.54
C ASN A 274 9.68 -8.52 5.80
N LEU A 275 9.48 -7.83 6.92
CA LEU A 275 10.14 -8.11 8.20
C LEU A 275 9.17 -8.51 9.33
N GLY A 276 7.86 -8.51 9.06
CA GLY A 276 6.83 -8.82 10.04
C GLY A 276 5.51 -9.23 9.38
N ALA A 277 4.37 -8.92 10.02
CA ALA A 277 3.03 -9.42 9.69
C ALA A 277 2.83 -10.92 9.91
N ARG A 278 1.59 -11.30 10.23
CA ARG A 278 1.13 -12.68 10.31
C ARG A 278 1.12 -13.37 8.95
N TRP A 279 0.76 -12.61 7.93
CA TRP A 279 0.57 -13.08 6.57
C TRP A 279 0.86 -11.96 5.57
N VAL A 280 1.73 -12.23 4.61
CA VAL A 280 2.09 -11.29 3.54
C VAL A 280 1.92 -11.95 2.19
N ARG A 281 1.24 -11.26 1.29
CA ARG A 281 1.24 -11.58 -0.14
C ARG A 281 1.76 -10.41 -0.92
N ASN A 282 2.79 -10.64 -1.74
CA ASN A 282 3.23 -9.66 -2.72
C ASN A 282 3.03 -10.20 -4.12
N GLU A 283 2.35 -9.42 -4.95
CA GLU A 283 2.23 -9.66 -6.38
C GLU A 283 2.95 -8.53 -7.11
N SER A 284 3.77 -8.87 -8.10
CA SER A 284 4.44 -7.88 -8.93
C SER A 284 4.31 -8.29 -10.39
N VAL A 285 3.74 -7.38 -11.19
CA VAL A 285 3.59 -7.52 -12.63
C VAL A 285 4.35 -6.38 -13.29
N SER A 286 5.39 -6.72 -14.04
CA SER A 286 6.16 -5.76 -14.81
C SER A 286 5.93 -5.97 -16.31
N ARG A 287 5.49 -4.93 -17.00
CA ARG A 287 5.30 -4.91 -18.45
C ARG A 287 6.38 -4.04 -19.11
N LEU A 288 7.20 -4.68 -19.92
CA LEU A 288 8.18 -4.01 -20.78
C LEU A 288 7.46 -3.59 -22.07
N ILE A 289 7.20 -2.28 -22.23
CA ILE A 289 6.30 -1.76 -23.26
C ILE A 289 7.01 -1.52 -24.59
N ASP A 290 8.32 -1.24 -24.56
CA ASP A 290 9.11 -0.94 -25.76
C ASP A 290 10.55 -1.47 -25.60
N THR A 291 11.33 -1.35 -26.68
CA THR A 291 12.70 -1.85 -26.80
C THR A 291 13.61 -1.22 -25.74
N GLY A 292 14.54 -2.01 -25.20
CA GLY A 292 15.53 -1.54 -24.23
C GLY A 292 14.99 -1.32 -22.81
N ALA A 293 13.70 -1.56 -22.57
CA ALA A 293 13.11 -1.53 -21.23
C ALA A 293 13.76 -2.58 -20.30
N ASP A 294 14.16 -2.17 -19.10
CA ASP A 294 14.73 -3.01 -18.05
C ASP A 294 13.91 -2.93 -16.77
N SER A 295 13.68 -4.08 -16.13
CA SER A 295 12.95 -4.14 -14.86
C SER A 295 13.59 -5.15 -13.92
N GLN A 296 13.92 -4.69 -12.73
CA GLN A 296 14.45 -5.50 -11.64
C GLN A 296 13.42 -5.59 -10.52
N MET A 297 12.99 -6.81 -10.22
CA MET A 297 12.02 -7.11 -9.18
C MET A 297 12.72 -7.89 -8.08
N LEU A 298 12.92 -7.26 -6.93
CA LEU A 298 13.64 -7.79 -5.78
C LEU A 298 12.66 -8.01 -4.63
N SER A 299 12.87 -9.09 -3.87
CA SER A 299 12.14 -9.30 -2.62
C SER A 299 13.00 -10.03 -1.60
N ALA A 300 12.86 -9.64 -0.33
CA ALA A 300 13.44 -10.31 0.81
C ALA A 300 12.36 -10.51 1.89
N ASN A 301 12.23 -11.73 2.40
CA ASN A 301 11.23 -12.10 3.39
C ASN A 301 11.95 -12.72 4.60
N LEU A 302 11.73 -12.16 5.78
CA LEU A 302 12.24 -12.70 7.03
C LEU A 302 11.08 -13.33 7.81
N CYS A 303 11.03 -14.67 7.82
CA CYS A 303 9.98 -15.43 8.50
C CYS A 303 10.52 -16.08 9.80
N ASP A 304 9.75 -16.03 10.89
CA ASP A 304 10.09 -16.62 12.19
C ASP A 304 9.46 -18.01 12.46
N GLY A 305 8.87 -18.63 11.43
CA GLY A 305 8.22 -19.94 11.49
C GLY A 305 6.73 -19.91 11.82
N HIS A 306 6.19 -18.75 12.19
CA HIS A 306 4.75 -18.54 12.38
C HIS A 306 4.10 -17.72 11.27
N GLN A 307 4.90 -16.99 10.50
CA GLN A 307 4.49 -16.09 9.42
C GLN A 307 4.37 -16.85 8.09
N GLU A 308 3.48 -16.41 7.21
CA GLU A 308 3.31 -16.92 5.84
C GLU A 308 3.44 -15.81 4.80
#